data_AF-A0A3D1ILI8-F1
#
_entry.id   AF-A0A3D1ILI8-F1
#
_cell.length_a   1.000
_cell.length_b   1.000
_cell.length_c   1.000
_cell.angle_alpha   90.00
_cell.angle_beta   90.00
_cell.angle_gamma   90.00
#
_symmetry.space_group_name_H-M   'P 1'
#
loop_
_entity.id
_entity.type
_entity.pdbx_description
1 polymer ?
#
loop_
_entity_poly.entity_id
_entity_poly.type
_entity_poly.pdbx_seq_one_letter_code
_entity_poly.pdbx_strand_id
1 'polypeptide(L)'
;MSHGREAALVAVLAVVTTVALTYPLAFQLGSGGRVDAEDGLFSIWNIAWVARTVVADPTELWHANIFYPHRNALAFSEANLVAGLLAVPPYWLTRNPYAAHNTVVLWSFMLSVVGAYLLVRYLTGSRSA
;
A
#
# COMPACT_ATOMS: atom_id res chain seq x y z
N MET A 1 -17.90 23.93 -12.15
CA MET A 1 -18.20 22.76 -11.30
C MET A 1 -18.02 23.16 -9.84
N SER A 2 -18.87 22.68 -8.93
CA SER A 2 -18.60 22.86 -7.49
C SER A 2 -17.38 22.02 -7.09
N HIS A 3 -16.60 22.50 -6.11
CA HIS A 3 -15.43 21.79 -5.60
C HIS A 3 -15.77 20.34 -5.17
N GLY A 4 -16.95 20.11 -4.61
CA GLY A 4 -17.41 18.77 -4.23
C GLY A 4 -17.66 17.83 -5.42
N ARG A 5 -18.22 18.33 -6.53
CA ARG A 5 -18.43 17.52 -7.74
C ARG A 5 -17.10 17.14 -8.40
N GLU A 6 -16.14 18.05 -8.41
CA GLU A 6 -14.79 17.81 -8.94
C GLU A 6 -14.07 16.73 -8.13
N ALA A 7 -14.04 16.86 -6.80
CA ALA A 7 -13.43 15.87 -5.93
C ALA A 7 -14.06 14.48 -6.08
N ALA A 8 -15.39 14.41 -6.21
CA ALA A 8 -16.09 13.15 -6.43
C ALA A 8 -15.71 12.50 -7.77
N LEU A 9 -15.59 13.28 -8.86
CA LEU A 9 -15.18 12.75 -10.16
C LEU A 9 -13.74 12.24 -10.15
N VAL A 10 -12.82 12.97 -9.52
CA VAL A 10 -11.42 12.54 -9.38
C VAL A 10 -11.33 11.27 -8.53
N ALA A 11 -12.09 11.18 -7.44
CA ALA A 11 -12.15 9.98 -6.61
C ALA A 11 -12.69 8.76 -7.39
N VAL A 12 -13.77 8.93 -8.15
CA VAL A 12 -14.32 7.86 -8.99
C VAL A 12 -13.32 7.44 -10.06
N LEU A 13 -12.67 8.39 -10.73
CA LEU A 13 -11.64 8.11 -11.72
C LEU A 13 -10.47 7.34 -11.10
N ALA A 14 -9.98 7.79 -9.93
CA ALA A 14 -8.91 7.12 -9.21
C ALA A 14 -9.27 5.67 -8.85
N VAL A 15 -10.50 5.41 -8.38
CA VAL A 15 -10.97 4.06 -8.09
C VAL A 15 -11.05 3.21 -9.36
N VAL A 16 -11.69 3.72 -10.42
CA VAL A 16 -11.86 2.98 -11.68
C VAL A 16 -10.51 2.64 -12.31
N THR A 17 -9.61 3.61 -12.42
CA THR A 17 -8.26 3.41 -12.97
C THR A 17 -7.47 2.42 -12.10
N THR A 18 -7.56 2.53 -10.77
CA THR A 18 -6.89 1.59 -9.85
C THR A 18 -7.38 0.16 -10.08
N VAL A 19 -8.71 -0.06 -10.08
CA VAL A 19 -9.29 -1.39 -10.28
C VAL A 19 -8.92 -1.96 -11.66
N ALA A 20 -8.95 -1.14 -12.70
CA ALA A 20 -8.60 -1.56 -14.06
C ALA A 20 -7.12 -1.98 -14.17
N LEU A 21 -6.20 -1.19 -13.62
CA LEU A 21 -4.76 -1.46 -13.68
C LEU A 21 -4.31 -2.61 -12.77
N THR A 22 -5.07 -2.87 -11.71
CA THR A 22 -4.74 -3.91 -10.72
C THR A 22 -5.61 -5.14 -10.86
N TYR A 23 -6.37 -5.30 -11.95
CA TYR A 23 -7.09 -6.55 -12.21
C TYR A 23 -6.10 -7.71 -12.42
N PRO A 24 -6.28 -8.89 -11.80
CA PRO A 24 -7.38 -9.30 -10.92
C PRO A 24 -7.15 -9.06 -9.41
N LEU A 25 -6.00 -8.50 -9.02
CA LEU A 25 -5.59 -8.26 -7.62
C LEU A 25 -6.63 -7.49 -6.80
N ALA A 26 -7.28 -6.47 -7.40
CA ALA A 26 -8.33 -5.69 -6.74
C ALA A 26 -9.47 -6.54 -6.16
N PHE A 27 -9.71 -7.72 -6.72
CA PHE A 27 -10.76 -8.65 -6.30
C PHE A 27 -10.21 -9.87 -5.55
N GLN A 28 -8.90 -9.97 -5.36
CA GLN A 28 -8.21 -11.11 -4.76
C GLN A 28 -7.30 -10.67 -3.61
N LEU A 29 -7.75 -9.73 -2.78
CA LEU A 29 -6.90 -9.11 -1.76
C LEU A 29 -6.25 -10.12 -0.80
N GLY A 30 -6.97 -11.18 -0.41
CA GLY A 30 -6.48 -12.14 0.59
C GLY A 30 -5.67 -13.32 0.04
N SER A 31 -5.52 -13.44 -1.28
CA SER A 31 -4.93 -14.64 -1.89
C SER A 31 -4.12 -14.37 -3.17
N GLY A 32 -4.42 -13.28 -3.87
CA GLY A 32 -3.67 -12.85 -5.03
C GLY A 32 -2.35 -12.21 -4.63
N GLY A 33 -1.29 -12.51 -5.38
CA GLY A 33 0.02 -11.91 -5.17
C GLY A 33 1.00 -12.38 -6.23
N ARG A 34 2.06 -11.61 -6.46
CA ARG A 34 3.19 -12.04 -7.31
C ARG A 34 4.09 -12.99 -6.51
N VAL A 35 3.56 -14.14 -6.13
CA VAL A 35 4.26 -15.15 -5.33
C VAL A 35 5.29 -15.94 -6.12
N ASP A 36 5.23 -15.87 -7.45
CA ASP A 36 6.20 -16.51 -8.35
C ASP A 36 7.57 -15.80 -8.35
N ALA A 37 7.64 -14.56 -7.82
CA ALA A 37 8.86 -13.81 -7.64
C ALA A 37 9.19 -13.73 -6.14
N GLU A 38 10.42 -14.10 -5.77
CA GLU A 38 10.92 -14.03 -4.38
C GLU A 38 10.77 -12.61 -3.80
N ASP A 39 10.94 -11.59 -4.64
CA ASP A 39 10.73 -10.19 -4.30
C ASP A 39 9.29 -9.88 -3.87
N GLY A 40 8.29 -10.50 -4.50
CA GLY A 40 6.89 -10.33 -4.14
C GLY A 40 6.58 -10.92 -2.76
N LEU A 41 7.14 -12.09 -2.45
CA LEU A 41 7.02 -12.70 -1.12
C LEU A 41 7.72 -11.86 -0.04
N PHE A 42 8.88 -11.30 -0.36
CA PHE A 42 9.59 -10.39 0.54
C PHE A 42 8.76 -9.13 0.84
N SER A 43 8.20 -8.49 -0.19
CA SER A 43 7.35 -7.30 -0.02
C SER A 43 6.12 -7.59 0.87
N ILE A 44 5.44 -8.73 0.66
CA ILE A 44 4.29 -9.14 1.47
C ILE A 44 4.71 -9.34 2.94
N TRP A 45 5.80 -10.08 3.18
CA TRP A 45 6.33 -10.30 4.51
C TRP A 45 6.70 -8.99 5.20
N ASN A 46 7.37 -8.08 4.49
CA ASN A 46 7.89 -6.82 5.03
C ASN A 46 6.75 -5.89 5.48
N ILE A 47 5.75 -5.66 4.61
CA ILE A 47 4.57 -4.85 4.96
C ILE A 47 3.81 -5.48 6.14
N ALA A 48 3.62 -6.81 6.12
CA ALA A 48 2.93 -7.50 7.20
C ALA A 48 3.71 -7.48 8.53
N TRP A 49 5.05 -7.57 8.47
CA TRP A 49 5.92 -7.46 9.64
C TRP A 49 5.71 -6.12 10.32
N VAL A 50 5.82 -5.01 9.58
CA VAL A 50 5.61 -3.66 10.13
C VAL A 50 4.19 -3.50 10.68
N ALA A 51 3.17 -3.85 9.89
CA ALA A 51 1.76 -3.69 10.27
C ALA A 51 1.38 -4.44 11.55
N ARG A 52 1.94 -5.64 11.73
CA ARG A 52 1.79 -6.43 12.96
C ARG A 52 2.57 -5.80 14.11
N THR A 53 3.86 -5.56 13.89
CA THR A 53 4.83 -5.34 14.97
C THR A 53 4.70 -3.95 15.57
N VAL A 54 4.40 -2.93 14.77
CA VAL A 54 4.20 -1.56 15.28
C VAL A 54 3.06 -1.44 16.31
N VAL A 55 2.08 -2.35 16.24
CA VAL A 55 0.96 -2.42 17.19
C VAL A 55 1.21 -3.45 18.29
N ALA A 56 1.66 -4.65 17.93
CA ALA A 56 1.80 -5.75 18.89
C ALA A 56 3.02 -5.60 19.80
N ASP A 57 4.15 -5.13 19.26
CA ASP A 57 5.43 -5.01 19.97
C ASP A 57 6.35 -3.99 19.26
N PRO A 58 6.14 -2.68 19.45
CA PRO A 58 6.86 -1.65 18.70
C PRO A 58 8.37 -1.65 18.98
N THR A 59 8.83 -2.18 20.13
CA THR A 59 10.26 -2.27 20.46
C THR A 59 10.99 -3.32 19.63
N GLU A 60 10.27 -4.33 19.14
CA GLU A 60 10.82 -5.40 18.29
C GLU A 60 10.73 -5.09 16.79
N LEU A 61 10.24 -3.91 16.40
CA LEU A 61 10.04 -3.55 14.99
C LEU A 61 11.28 -3.79 14.13
N TRP A 62 12.46 -3.43 14.63
CA TRP A 62 13.72 -3.59 13.88
C TRP A 62 14.28 -5.02 13.90
N HIS A 63 13.87 -5.84 14.87
CA HIS A 63 14.37 -7.20 15.10
C HIS A 63 13.63 -8.24 14.24
N ALA A 64 13.61 -8.02 12.93
CA ALA A 64 12.95 -8.88 11.96
C ALA A 64 13.57 -10.29 11.85
N ASN A 65 12.76 -11.28 11.49
CA ASN A 65 13.14 -12.69 11.50
C ASN A 65 13.88 -13.19 10.25
N ILE A 66 14.07 -12.35 9.22
CA ILE A 66 14.57 -12.79 7.90
C ILE A 66 16.06 -13.22 7.89
N PHE A 67 16.83 -12.86 8.93
CA PHE A 67 18.24 -13.25 9.07
C PHE A 67 18.59 -13.71 10.48
N TYR A 68 17.71 -14.48 11.13
CA TYR A 68 17.97 -14.96 12.49
C TYR A 68 19.35 -15.65 12.60
N PRO A 69 20.19 -15.33 13.62
CA PRO A 69 19.91 -14.52 14.82
C PRO A 69 20.33 -13.04 14.74
N HIS A 70 20.57 -12.49 13.55
CA HIS A 70 20.99 -11.09 13.40
C HIS A 70 19.91 -10.12 13.90
N ARG A 71 20.33 -9.13 14.69
CA ARG A 71 19.49 -8.02 15.16
C ARG A 71 19.39 -6.94 14.09
N ASN A 72 18.34 -6.12 14.17
CA ASN A 72 18.09 -5.00 13.26
C ASN A 72 17.95 -5.41 11.78
N ALA A 73 17.56 -6.66 11.52
CA ALA A 73 17.47 -7.20 10.17
C ALA A 73 16.45 -6.44 9.28
N LEU A 74 15.48 -5.73 9.85
CA LEU A 74 14.57 -4.88 9.07
C LEU A 74 15.32 -3.73 8.37
N ALA A 75 16.44 -3.28 8.93
CA ALA A 75 17.25 -2.20 8.38
C ALA A 75 18.24 -2.65 7.29
N PHE A 76 18.32 -3.96 6.99
CA PHE A 76 19.25 -4.48 5.98
C PHE A 76 18.77 -4.18 4.55
N SER A 77 17.50 -3.80 4.40
CA SER A 77 16.88 -3.42 3.13
C SER A 77 15.88 -2.27 3.37
N GLU A 78 14.87 -2.14 2.50
CA GLU A 78 13.75 -1.23 2.67
C GLU A 78 12.83 -1.63 3.84
N ALA A 79 12.68 -0.76 4.83
CA ALA A 79 11.82 -1.04 5.98
C ALA A 79 10.32 -0.85 5.70
N ASN A 80 9.95 -0.19 4.59
CA ASN A 80 8.57 0.06 4.18
C ASN A 80 7.64 0.58 5.30
N LEU A 81 8.16 1.43 6.20
CA LEU A 81 7.45 1.84 7.41
C LEU A 81 6.10 2.49 7.11
N VAL A 82 6.05 3.43 6.15
CA VAL A 82 4.80 4.12 5.79
C VAL A 82 3.79 3.15 5.19
N ALA A 83 4.23 2.27 4.29
CA ALA A 83 3.38 1.23 3.70
C ALA A 83 2.85 0.28 4.78
N GLY A 84 3.70 -0.17 5.69
CA GLY A 84 3.33 -1.00 6.84
C GLY A 84 2.34 -0.32 7.80
N LEU A 85 2.52 0.97 8.07
CA LEU A 85 1.58 1.76 8.88
C LEU A 85 0.20 1.86 8.22
N LEU A 86 0.16 2.10 6.91
CA LEU A 86 -1.07 2.07 6.13
C LEU A 86 -1.73 0.68 6.13
N ALA A 87 -0.92 -0.38 6.18
CA ALA A 87 -1.40 -1.76 6.28
C ALA A 87 -1.90 -2.16 7.69
N VAL A 88 -1.76 -1.33 8.73
CA VAL A 88 -2.20 -1.68 10.10
C VAL A 88 -3.70 -2.02 10.14
N PRO A 89 -4.64 -1.17 9.70
CA PRO A 89 -6.07 -1.52 9.74
C PRO A 89 -6.42 -2.80 8.97
N PRO A 90 -6.03 -2.99 7.69
CA PRO A 90 -6.39 -4.20 6.96
C PRO A 90 -5.72 -5.45 7.55
N TYR A 91 -4.48 -5.36 8.06
CA TYR A 91 -3.84 -6.49 8.72
C TYR A 91 -4.59 -6.92 9.98
N TRP A 92 -4.95 -5.97 10.87
CA TRP A 92 -5.59 -6.32 12.13
C TRP A 92 -7.04 -6.77 11.98
N LEU A 93 -7.73 -6.29 10.94
CA LEU A 93 -9.09 -6.74 10.60
C LEU A 93 -9.13 -8.14 9.99
N THR A 94 -8.15 -8.48 9.15
CA THR A 94 -8.18 -9.74 8.36
C THR A 94 -7.22 -10.80 8.87
N ARG A 95 -6.20 -10.42 9.64
CA ARG A 95 -5.03 -11.23 9.99
C ARG A 95 -4.33 -11.86 8.78
N ASN A 96 -4.47 -11.25 7.61
CA ASN A 96 -3.97 -11.79 6.35
C ASN A 96 -2.87 -10.86 5.78
N PRO A 97 -1.64 -11.36 5.60
CA PRO A 97 -0.53 -10.56 5.07
C PRO A 97 -0.75 -10.13 3.61
N TYR A 98 -1.41 -10.96 2.79
CA TYR A 98 -1.79 -10.59 1.42
C TYR A 98 -2.78 -9.45 1.43
N ALA A 99 -3.82 -9.52 2.26
CA ALA A 99 -4.83 -8.45 2.34
C ALA A 99 -4.22 -7.12 2.78
N ALA A 100 -3.30 -7.17 3.75
CA ALA A 100 -2.55 -6.02 4.21
C ALA A 100 -1.72 -5.38 3.08
N HIS A 101 -0.88 -6.18 2.41
CA HIS A 101 -0.05 -5.75 1.30
C HIS A 101 -0.88 -5.21 0.13
N ASN A 102 -1.87 -5.97 -0.33
CA ASN A 102 -2.65 -5.63 -1.52
C ASN A 102 -3.52 -4.39 -1.31
N THR A 103 -4.02 -4.17 -0.09
CA THR A 103 -4.72 -2.91 0.24
C THR A 103 -3.80 -1.71 0.06
N VAL A 104 -2.54 -1.81 0.50
CA VAL A 104 -1.56 -0.73 0.32
C VAL A 104 -1.21 -0.53 -1.16
N VAL A 105 -1.14 -1.61 -1.95
CA VAL A 105 -1.00 -1.51 -3.41
C VAL A 105 -2.17 -0.76 -4.04
N LEU A 106 -3.42 -1.06 -3.67
CA LEU A 106 -4.57 -0.30 -4.19
C LEU A 106 -4.52 1.18 -3.79
N TRP A 107 -4.15 1.46 -2.54
CA TRP A 107 -4.00 2.84 -2.09
C TRP A 107 -2.88 3.58 -2.81
N SER A 108 -1.76 2.94 -3.13
CA SER A 108 -0.66 3.59 -3.85
C SER A 108 -1.09 4.00 -5.26
N PHE A 109 -1.81 3.15 -5.99
CA PHE A 109 -2.38 3.48 -7.30
C PHE A 109 -3.41 4.61 -7.20
N MET A 110 -4.34 4.52 -6.24
CA MET A 110 -5.38 5.53 -6.06
C MET A 110 -4.79 6.91 -5.74
N LEU A 111 -3.85 6.96 -4.80
CA LEU A 111 -3.15 8.19 -4.41
C LEU A 111 -2.27 8.72 -5.54
N SER A 112 -1.71 7.86 -6.39
CA SER A 112 -0.94 8.29 -7.55
C SER A 112 -1.82 9.00 -8.59
N VAL A 113 -3.03 8.50 -8.86
CA VAL A 113 -3.98 9.17 -9.77
C VAL A 113 -4.41 10.53 -9.20
N VAL A 114 -4.75 10.58 -7.92
CA VAL A 114 -5.12 11.84 -7.25
C VAL A 114 -3.93 12.82 -7.26
N GLY A 115 -2.73 12.35 -6.93
CA GLY A 115 -1.51 13.15 -6.93
C GLY A 115 -1.17 13.72 -8.31
N ALA A 116 -1.29 12.89 -9.36
CA ALA A 116 -1.09 13.33 -10.73
C ALA A 116 -2.08 14.44 -11.13
N TYR A 117 -3.37 14.26 -10.81
CA TYR A 117 -4.38 15.29 -11.04
C TYR A 117 -4.04 16.61 -10.33
N LEU A 118 -3.72 16.55 -9.03
CA LEU A 118 -3.38 17.74 -8.26
C LEU A 118 -2.12 18.42 -8.80
N LEU A 119 -1.12 17.65 -9.22
CA LEU A 119 0.11 18.16 -9.82
C LEU A 119 -0.16 18.87 -11.14
N VAL A 120 -0.94 18.25 -12.04
CA VAL A 120 -1.30 18.85 -13.34
C VAL A 120 -2.10 20.13 -13.13
N ARG A 121 -3.05 20.13 -12.20
CA ARG A 121 -3.81 21.33 -11.85
C ARG A 121 -2.91 22.44 -11.28
N TYR A 122 -1.95 22.08 -10.42
CA TYR A 122 -1.00 23.04 -9.86
C TYR A 122 -0.12 23.68 -10.94
N LEU A 123 0.37 22.88 -11.89
CA LEU A 123 1.28 23.35 -12.94
C LEU A 123 0.58 24.15 -14.04
N THR A 124 -0.64 23.76 -14.44
CA THR A 124 -1.34 24.37 -15.58
C THR A 124 -2.34 25.45 -15.18
N GLY A 125 -2.77 25.47 -13.92
CA GLY A 125 -3.92 26.27 -13.48
C GLY A 125 -5.25 25.84 -14.09
N SER A 126 -5.26 24.83 -14.96
CA SER A 126 -6.45 24.32 -15.66
C SER A 126 -7.06 23.14 -14.93
N ARG A 127 -8.39 23.07 -14.94
CA ARG A 127 -9.18 21.96 -14.38
C ARG A 127 -9.50 20.87 -15.40
N SER A 128 -9.22 21.12 -16.68
CA SER A 128 -9.53 20.21 -17.78
C SER A 128 -8.33 19.38 -18.24
N ALA A 129 -7.17 19.58 -17.61
CA ALA A 129 -5.94 18.87 -17.90
C ALA A 129 -5.86 17.56 -17.12
#